data_AF-A0AA39X1V9-F1
#
_entry.id   AF-A0AA39X1V9-F1
#
_cell.length_a   1.000
_cell.length_b   1.000
_cell.length_c   1.000
_cell.angle_alpha   90.00
_cell.angle_beta   90.00
_cell.angle_gamma   90.00
#
_symmetry.space_group_name_H-M   'P 1'
#
loop_
_entity.id
_entity.type
_entity.pdbx_description
1 polymer ?
#
loop_
_entity_poly.entity_id
_entity_poly.type
_entity_poly.pdbx_seq_one_letter_code
_entity_poly.pdbx_strand_id
1 'polypeptide(L)'
;MLSEFIEICDRKGYIKPSVYQGQYNLVCRGSEDTLFPMLRKHGIVFNAFSPLAGGFLTGRLTANETEGTRFADGNVMGQAYKAQYDKEEMHGAIASLNDIIESLGISKIEASLRWVCFHSALGAQDGVILGASKPTQLVSNVEAVAKGPLPEKVVAAMDAIWRSISGKAD
;
A
#
# COMPACT_ATOMS: atom_id res chain seq x y z
N MET A 1 1.63 4.43 22.35
CA MET A 1 3.03 4.02 22.14
C MET A 1 3.85 5.10 21.43
N LEU A 2 3.53 5.53 20.20
CA LEU A 2 4.30 6.62 19.55
C LEU A 2 4.08 7.99 20.22
N SER A 3 2.85 8.32 20.63
CA SER A 3 2.58 9.54 21.41
C SER A 3 3.43 9.61 22.68
N GLU A 4 3.47 8.51 23.44
CA GLU A 4 4.27 8.37 24.66
C GLU A 4 5.78 8.48 24.38
N PHE A 5 6.26 7.92 23.28
CA PHE A 5 7.66 8.07 22.85
C PHE A 5 8.01 9.54 22.63
N ILE A 6 7.15 10.27 21.94
CA ILE A 6 7.33 11.70 21.66
C ILE A 6 7.30 12.51 22.96
N GLU A 7 6.35 12.22 23.84
CA GLU A 7 6.24 12.87 25.17
C GLU A 7 7.49 12.65 26.02
N ILE A 8 8.08 11.45 25.98
CA ILE A 8 9.35 11.16 26.66
C ILE A 8 10.47 12.02 26.08
N CYS A 9 10.58 12.10 24.75
CA CYS A 9 11.59 12.94 24.10
C CYS A 9 11.45 14.42 24.49
N ASP A 10 10.23 14.96 24.45
CA ASP A 10 9.96 16.35 24.82
C ASP A 10 10.32 16.62 26.29
N ARG A 11 9.91 15.74 27.21
CA ARG A 11 10.20 15.89 28.64
C ARG A 11 11.68 15.78 28.98
N LYS A 12 12.43 14.94 28.27
CA LYS A 12 13.85 14.66 28.53
C LYS A 12 14.80 15.51 27.69
N GLY A 13 14.29 16.30 26.74
CA GLY A 13 15.11 17.06 25.81
C GLY A 13 15.84 16.18 24.79
N TYR A 14 15.30 15.00 24.46
CA TYR A 14 15.88 14.12 23.45
C TYR A 14 15.43 14.49 22.04
N ILE A 15 16.20 14.05 21.04
CA ILE A 15 15.82 14.16 19.64
C ILE A 15 14.54 13.33 19.42
N LYS A 16 13.56 13.94 18.77
CA LYS A 16 12.31 13.28 18.38
C LYS A 16 12.50 12.41 17.13
N PRO A 17 11.73 11.33 16.98
CA PRO A 17 11.70 10.60 15.72
C PRO A 17 11.24 11.53 14.60
N SER A 18 11.92 11.48 13.45
CA SER A 18 11.60 12.28 12.26
C SER A 18 11.01 11.45 11.12
N VAL A 19 11.09 10.12 11.20
CA VAL A 19 10.59 9.19 10.18
C VAL A 19 9.84 8.04 10.85
N TYR A 20 8.69 7.68 10.29
CA TYR A 20 7.93 6.47 10.60
C TYR A 20 7.85 5.58 9.37
N GLN A 21 8.24 4.32 9.47
CA GLN A 21 8.06 3.34 8.41
C GLN A 21 6.85 2.46 8.74
N GLY A 22 5.86 2.41 7.85
CA GLY A 22 4.62 1.68 8.08
C GLY A 22 4.04 1.05 6.82
N GLN A 23 3.21 0.02 6.99
CA GLN A 23 2.54 -0.62 5.87
C GLN A 23 1.45 0.31 5.35
N TYR A 24 1.45 0.57 4.05
CA TYR A 24 0.42 1.39 3.42
C TYR A 24 0.30 1.06 1.94
N ASN A 25 -0.92 0.76 1.51
CA ASN A 25 -1.26 0.41 0.14
C ASN A 25 -2.77 0.50 -0.07
N LEU A 26 -3.21 0.23 -1.30
CA LEU A 26 -4.61 0.33 -1.73
C LEU A 26 -5.61 -0.35 -0.78
N VAL A 27 -5.24 -1.49 -0.20
CA VAL A 27 -6.11 -2.33 0.66
C VAL A 27 -5.68 -2.33 2.13
N CYS A 28 -4.77 -1.43 2.51
CA CYS A 28 -4.27 -1.28 3.88
C CYS A 28 -4.13 0.21 4.21
N ARG A 29 -5.26 0.83 4.55
CA ARG A 29 -5.38 2.29 4.77
C ARG A 29 -5.80 2.70 6.19
N GLY A 30 -5.77 1.77 7.15
CA GLY A 30 -6.16 2.04 8.55
C GLY A 30 -5.33 3.14 9.25
N SER A 31 -4.14 3.44 8.71
CA SER A 31 -3.28 4.52 9.18
C SER A 31 -3.81 5.93 8.88
N GLU A 32 -4.74 6.08 7.92
CA GLU A 32 -5.19 7.39 7.43
C GLU A 32 -5.95 8.20 8.48
N ASP A 33 -6.80 7.56 9.29
CA ASP A 33 -7.67 8.30 10.21
C ASP A 33 -6.98 8.72 11.52
N THR A 34 -5.91 8.02 11.91
CA THR A 34 -5.32 8.16 13.26
C THR A 34 -3.83 8.42 13.22
N LEU A 35 -3.06 7.54 12.57
CA LEU A 35 -1.60 7.62 12.55
C LEU A 35 -1.13 8.85 11.76
N PHE A 36 -1.63 9.04 10.54
CA PHE A 36 -1.18 10.13 9.67
C PHE A 36 -1.40 11.51 10.30
N PRO A 37 -2.59 11.86 10.84
CA PRO A 37 -2.80 13.13 11.54
C PRO A 37 -1.80 13.36 12.68
N MET A 38 -1.49 12.32 13.45
CA MET A 38 -0.53 12.41 14.55
C MET A 38 0.89 12.62 14.03
N LEU A 39 1.32 11.90 12.98
CA LEU A 39 2.63 12.11 12.36
C LEU A 39 2.78 13.54 11.84
N ARG A 40 1.76 14.08 11.15
CA ARG A 40 1.76 15.47 10.66
C ARG A 40 1.87 16.48 11.79
N LYS A 41 1.13 16.28 12.88
CA LYS A 41 1.18 17.15 14.07
C LYS A 41 2.60 17.28 14.63
N HIS A 42 3.41 16.23 14.51
CA HIS A 42 4.77 16.20 15.04
C HIS A 42 5.87 16.37 13.98
N GLY A 43 5.51 16.66 12.71
CA GLY A 43 6.47 16.82 11.63
C GLY A 43 7.22 15.53 11.28
N ILE A 44 6.62 14.37 11.51
CA ILE A 44 7.20 13.06 11.23
C ILE A 44 6.81 12.64 9.82
N VAL A 45 7.82 12.31 9.00
CA VAL A 45 7.65 11.80 7.64
C VAL A 45 7.23 10.34 7.65
N PHE A 46 6.37 9.92 6.74
CA PHE A 46 5.98 8.52 6.58
C PHE A 46 6.68 7.86 5.39
N ASN A 47 7.23 6.67 5.60
CA ASN A 47 7.77 5.82 4.55
C ASN A 47 6.88 4.57 4.41
N ALA A 48 6.09 4.53 3.35
CA ALA A 48 5.18 3.44 3.03
C ALA A 48 5.95 2.22 2.53
N PHE A 49 5.86 1.09 3.23
CA PHE A 49 6.32 -0.20 2.71
C PHE A 49 5.14 -1.08 2.26
N SER A 50 5.44 -2.07 1.43
CA SER A 50 4.46 -2.96 0.78
C SER A 50 3.42 -2.26 -0.09
N PRO A 51 3.81 -1.38 -1.03
CA PRO A 51 2.85 -0.72 -1.92
C PRO A 51 2.05 -1.71 -2.78
N LEU A 52 2.57 -2.93 -2.99
CA LEU A 52 1.89 -4.03 -3.70
C LEU A 52 1.27 -5.09 -2.77
N ALA A 53 1.10 -4.80 -1.47
CA ALA A 53 0.57 -5.75 -0.48
C ALA A 53 1.33 -7.10 -0.49
N GLY A 54 2.67 -7.05 -0.54
CA GLY A 54 3.52 -8.24 -0.61
C GLY A 54 3.43 -9.02 -1.93
N GLY A 55 2.80 -8.45 -2.95
CA GLY A 55 2.51 -9.08 -4.23
C GLY A 55 1.03 -9.44 -4.40
N PHE A 56 0.19 -9.30 -3.37
CA PHE A 56 -1.23 -9.62 -3.46
C PHE A 56 -1.94 -8.82 -4.55
N LEU A 57 -1.62 -7.51 -4.64
CA LEU A 57 -2.17 -6.60 -5.65
C LEU A 57 -1.75 -6.91 -7.09
N THR A 58 -0.87 -7.89 -7.31
CA THR A 58 -0.57 -8.42 -8.66
C THR A 58 -1.61 -9.43 -9.14
N GLY A 59 -2.55 -9.84 -8.28
CA GLY A 59 -3.56 -10.86 -8.59
C GLY A 59 -3.04 -12.30 -8.63
N ARG A 60 -1.71 -12.51 -8.56
CA ARG A 60 -1.12 -13.85 -8.62
C ARG A 60 -1.59 -14.77 -7.48
N LEU A 61 -1.77 -14.24 -6.27
CA LEU A 61 -2.35 -15.03 -5.18
C LEU A 61 -3.82 -15.38 -5.46
N THR A 62 -4.62 -14.44 -5.97
CA THR A 62 -6.02 -14.68 -6.37
C THR A 62 -6.13 -15.75 -7.48
N ALA A 63 -5.15 -15.83 -8.37
CA ALA A 63 -5.06 -16.87 -9.41
C ALA A 63 -4.41 -18.18 -8.93
N ASN A 64 -4.08 -18.30 -7.63
CA ASN A 64 -3.35 -19.42 -7.05
C ASN A 64 -1.95 -19.68 -7.68
N GLU A 65 -1.32 -18.63 -8.22
CA GLU A 65 0.02 -18.66 -8.84
C GLU A 65 1.12 -18.28 -7.84
N THR A 66 1.34 -19.13 -6.84
CA THR A 66 2.22 -18.81 -5.70
C THR A 66 3.71 -19.07 -5.95
N GLU A 67 4.07 -19.89 -6.95
CA GLU A 67 5.46 -20.24 -7.23
C GLU A 67 6.32 -19.03 -7.62
N GLY A 68 7.52 -18.94 -7.05
CA GLY A 68 8.44 -17.81 -7.27
C GLY A 68 7.94 -16.47 -6.71
N THR A 69 6.87 -16.47 -5.91
CA THR A 69 6.35 -15.28 -5.22
C THR A 69 6.66 -15.32 -3.72
N ARG A 70 6.34 -14.22 -3.01
CA ARG A 70 6.36 -14.18 -1.55
C ARG A 70 5.39 -15.19 -0.91
N PHE A 71 4.36 -15.62 -1.64
CA PHE A 71 3.32 -16.53 -1.15
C PHE A 71 3.64 -18.01 -1.38
N ALA A 72 4.82 -18.34 -1.93
CA ALA A 72 5.29 -19.70 -2.02
C ALA A 72 5.39 -20.35 -0.63
N ASP A 73 5.17 -21.66 -0.57
CA ASP A 73 5.23 -22.40 0.68
C ASP A 73 6.62 -22.35 1.31
N GLY A 74 6.67 -22.41 2.65
CA GLY A 74 7.92 -22.28 3.41
C GLY A 74 8.43 -20.84 3.59
N ASN A 75 7.81 -19.84 2.96
CA ASN A 75 8.14 -18.43 3.22
C ASN A 75 7.42 -17.90 4.46
N VAL A 76 8.14 -17.82 5.60
CA VAL A 76 7.60 -17.34 6.88
C VAL A 76 7.04 -15.92 6.77
N MET A 77 7.73 -15.03 6.06
CA MET A 77 7.24 -13.67 5.82
C MET A 77 5.97 -13.69 4.96
N GLY A 78 5.87 -14.63 4.02
CA GLY A 78 4.67 -14.86 3.22
C GLY A 78 3.43 -15.21 4.03
N GLN A 79 3.58 -15.98 5.11
CA GLN A 79 2.46 -16.39 5.98
C GLN A 79 1.78 -15.20 6.66
N ALA A 80 2.56 -14.20 7.11
CA ALA A 80 2.00 -12.98 7.67
C ALA A 80 1.17 -12.19 6.64
N TYR A 81 1.63 -12.13 5.38
CA TYR A 81 0.87 -11.48 4.31
C TYR A 81 -0.36 -12.31 3.90
N LYS A 82 -0.27 -13.64 3.85
CA LYS A 82 -1.44 -14.50 3.60
C LYS A 82 -2.51 -14.25 4.66
N ALA A 83 -2.15 -14.30 5.94
CA ALA A 83 -3.10 -14.03 7.03
C ALA A 83 -3.80 -12.65 6.90
N GLN A 84 -3.10 -11.66 6.35
CA GLN A 84 -3.65 -10.32 6.14
C GLN A 84 -4.54 -10.21 4.89
N TYR A 85 -4.17 -10.85 3.77
CA TYR A 85 -4.72 -10.58 2.44
C TYR A 85 -5.48 -11.75 1.80
N ASP A 86 -5.21 -12.99 2.21
CA ASP A 86 -5.79 -14.23 1.66
C ASP A 86 -7.20 -14.46 2.22
N LYS A 87 -8.12 -13.57 1.84
CA LYS A 87 -9.51 -13.52 2.29
C LYS A 87 -10.43 -13.36 1.10
N GLU A 88 -11.55 -14.06 1.10
CA GLU A 88 -12.52 -14.06 0.00
C GLU A 88 -12.97 -12.64 -0.40
N GLU A 89 -13.26 -11.78 0.58
CA GLU A 89 -13.62 -10.37 0.37
C GLU A 89 -12.53 -9.58 -0.38
N MET A 90 -11.25 -9.84 -0.06
CA MET A 90 -10.11 -9.15 -0.68
C MET A 90 -9.91 -9.64 -2.12
N HIS A 91 -10.06 -10.94 -2.35
CA HIS A 91 -9.96 -11.52 -3.69
C HIS A 91 -11.07 -11.01 -4.62
N GLY A 92 -12.32 -11.00 -4.14
CA GLY A 92 -13.45 -10.48 -4.89
C GLY A 92 -13.30 -9.00 -5.24
N ALA A 93 -12.82 -8.19 -4.29
CA ALA A 93 -12.60 -6.76 -4.50
C ALA A 93 -11.48 -6.47 -5.52
N ILE A 94 -10.38 -7.23 -5.52
CA ILE A 94 -9.33 -7.08 -6.55
C ILE A 94 -9.80 -7.59 -7.91
N ALA A 95 -10.57 -8.68 -7.95
CA ALA A 95 -11.09 -9.22 -9.20
C ALA A 95 -11.94 -8.17 -9.95
N SER A 96 -12.82 -7.45 -9.26
CA SER A 96 -13.65 -6.41 -9.89
C SER A 96 -12.84 -5.18 -10.37
N LEU A 97 -11.73 -4.85 -9.69
CA LEU A 97 -10.82 -3.80 -10.17
C LEU A 97 -10.18 -4.14 -11.50
N ASN A 98 -9.86 -5.43 -11.71
CA ASN A 98 -9.09 -5.89 -12.85
C ASN A 98 -9.79 -5.58 -14.17
N ASP A 99 -11.08 -5.83 -14.27
CA ASP A 99 -11.86 -5.57 -15.49
C ASP A 99 -11.78 -4.09 -15.90
N ILE A 100 -11.83 -3.19 -14.91
CA ILE A 100 -11.79 -1.74 -15.14
C ILE A 100 -10.42 -1.31 -15.66
N ILE A 101 -9.34 -1.73 -15.01
CA ILE A 101 -7.98 -1.31 -15.39
C ILE A 101 -7.51 -1.98 -16.69
N GLU A 102 -7.91 -3.23 -16.94
CA GLU A 102 -7.59 -3.96 -18.17
C GLU A 102 -8.27 -3.32 -19.38
N SER A 103 -9.52 -2.86 -19.23
CA SER A 103 -10.22 -2.09 -20.28
C SER A 103 -9.50 -0.80 -20.69
N LEU A 104 -8.58 -0.31 -19.86
CA LEU A 104 -7.78 0.90 -20.07
C LEU A 104 -6.32 0.62 -20.43
N GLY A 105 -5.93 -0.65 -20.53
CA GLY A 105 -4.53 -1.03 -20.74
C GLY A 105 -3.61 -0.70 -19.57
N ILE A 106 -4.15 -0.54 -18.36
CA ILE A 106 -3.39 -0.27 -17.13
C ILE A 106 -3.12 -1.59 -16.41
N SER A 107 -1.85 -1.93 -16.17
CA SER A 107 -1.51 -3.14 -15.42
C SER A 107 -1.84 -3.01 -13.92
N LYS A 108 -2.07 -4.14 -13.24
CA LYS A 108 -2.35 -4.17 -11.79
C LYS A 108 -1.25 -3.53 -10.95
N ILE A 109 0.01 -3.75 -11.34
CA ILE A 109 1.20 -3.15 -10.71
C ILE A 109 1.19 -1.64 -10.92
N GLU A 110 0.99 -1.19 -12.16
CA GLU A 110 0.91 0.23 -12.50
C GLU A 110 -0.20 0.95 -11.74
N ALA A 111 -1.40 0.34 -11.70
CA ALA A 111 -2.54 0.85 -10.97
C ALA A 111 -2.19 1.02 -9.48
N SER A 112 -1.63 0.01 -8.85
CA SER A 112 -1.29 0.03 -7.42
C SER A 112 -0.22 1.08 -7.09
N LEU A 113 0.83 1.17 -7.90
CA LEU A 113 1.93 2.12 -7.67
C LEU A 113 1.52 3.56 -7.94
N ARG A 114 0.75 3.81 -9.01
CA ARG A 114 0.24 5.16 -9.29
C ARG A 114 -0.78 5.58 -8.22
N TRP A 115 -1.60 4.67 -7.72
CA TRP A 115 -2.51 4.99 -6.62
C TRP A 115 -1.74 5.44 -5.38
N VAL A 116 -0.74 4.68 -4.92
CA VAL A 116 0.01 5.05 -3.70
C VAL A 116 0.77 6.38 -3.86
N CYS A 117 1.26 6.69 -5.06
CA CYS A 117 2.03 7.92 -5.31
C CYS A 117 1.17 9.17 -5.56
N PHE A 118 -0.03 9.04 -6.13
CA PHE A 118 -0.82 10.19 -6.59
C PHE A 118 -2.18 10.35 -5.91
N HIS A 119 -2.73 9.28 -5.34
CA HIS A 119 -4.13 9.22 -4.89
C HIS A 119 -4.28 8.78 -3.43
N SER A 120 -3.15 8.58 -2.74
CA SER A 120 -3.11 8.19 -1.35
C SER A 120 -2.98 9.41 -0.43
N ALA A 121 -2.99 9.19 0.88
CA ALA A 121 -2.78 10.24 1.88
C ALA A 121 -1.29 10.58 2.13
N LEU A 122 -0.37 10.06 1.30
CA LEU A 122 1.03 10.47 1.33
C LEU A 122 1.20 11.90 0.81
N GLY A 123 2.01 12.69 1.51
CA GLY A 123 2.39 14.03 1.11
C GLY A 123 3.73 14.08 0.37
N ALA A 124 4.10 15.26 -0.12
CA ALA A 124 5.33 15.45 -0.91
C ALA A 124 6.65 15.11 -0.18
N GLN A 125 6.63 15.05 1.17
CA GLN A 125 7.80 14.69 1.97
C GLN A 125 7.85 13.19 2.30
N ASP A 126 6.78 12.45 2.05
CA ASP A 126 6.70 11.02 2.33
C ASP A 126 7.38 10.18 1.25
N GLY A 127 7.79 8.96 1.62
CA GLY A 127 8.44 8.01 0.74
C GLY A 127 7.59 6.78 0.46
N VAL A 128 7.82 6.17 -0.71
CA VAL A 128 7.33 4.82 -1.04
C VAL A 128 8.54 3.89 -1.19
N ILE A 129 8.58 2.84 -0.40
CA ILE A 129 9.63 1.82 -0.44
C ILE A 129 9.24 0.76 -1.47
N LEU A 130 9.85 0.84 -2.66
CA LEU A 130 9.66 -0.12 -3.73
C LEU A 130 10.38 -1.44 -3.43
N GLY A 131 9.64 -2.55 -3.49
CA GLY A 131 10.20 -3.89 -3.42
C GLY A 131 10.33 -4.50 -4.82
N ALA A 132 11.51 -5.05 -5.13
CA ALA A 132 11.77 -5.79 -6.37
C ALA A 132 12.74 -6.94 -6.09
N SER A 133 12.56 -8.07 -6.77
CA SER A 133 13.51 -9.20 -6.73
C SER A 133 14.48 -9.19 -7.92
N LYS A 134 14.24 -8.34 -8.93
CA LYS A 134 15.10 -8.15 -10.10
C LYS A 134 15.21 -6.65 -10.45
N PRO A 135 16.37 -6.15 -10.91
CA PRO A 135 16.53 -4.74 -11.32
C PRO A 135 15.52 -4.28 -12.37
N THR A 136 15.14 -5.15 -13.30
CA THR A 136 14.15 -4.84 -14.36
C THR A 136 12.76 -4.51 -13.81
N GLN A 137 12.37 -5.10 -12.68
CA GLN A 137 11.11 -4.75 -12.01
C GLN A 137 11.18 -3.34 -11.43
N LEU A 138 12.33 -2.93 -10.89
CA LEU A 138 12.50 -1.58 -10.36
C LEU A 138 12.35 -0.53 -11.46
N VAL A 139 13.00 -0.74 -12.61
CA VAL A 139 12.87 0.16 -13.77
C VAL A 139 11.41 0.26 -14.22
N SER A 140 10.75 -0.88 -14.44
CA SER A 140 9.34 -0.91 -14.84
C SER A 140 8.41 -0.25 -13.81
N ASN A 141 8.67 -0.42 -12.51
CA ASN A 141 7.89 0.21 -11.46
C ASN A 141 8.03 1.74 -11.49
N VAL A 142 9.25 2.27 -11.69
CA VAL A 142 9.50 3.70 -11.79
C VAL A 142 8.85 4.30 -13.04
N GLU A 143 8.98 3.62 -14.19
CA GLU A 143 8.32 4.01 -15.43
C GLU A 143 6.78 4.04 -15.29
N ALA A 144 6.21 3.07 -14.59
CA ALA A 144 4.77 3.03 -14.31
C ALA A 144 4.31 4.23 -13.48
N VAL A 145 5.07 4.62 -12.45
CA VAL A 145 4.78 5.83 -11.64
C VAL A 145 4.95 7.10 -12.47
N ALA A 146 5.94 7.16 -13.37
CA ALA A 146 6.19 8.33 -14.21
C ALA A 146 5.03 8.66 -15.19
N LYS A 147 4.10 7.73 -15.42
CA LYS A 147 2.88 7.96 -16.22
C LYS A 147 1.86 8.88 -15.53
N GLY A 148 2.09 9.28 -14.28
CA GLY A 148 1.27 10.27 -13.58
C GLY A 148 -0.01 9.70 -12.96
N PRO A 149 -0.99 10.56 -12.61
CA PRO A 149 -2.19 10.15 -11.90
C PRO A 149 -3.08 9.22 -12.73
N LEU A 150 -3.73 8.26 -12.08
CA LEU A 150 -4.75 7.39 -12.68
C LEU A 150 -6.02 8.16 -13.10
N PRO A 151 -6.77 7.65 -14.11
CA PRO A 151 -8.10 8.16 -14.44
C PRO A 151 -9.07 8.08 -13.25
N GLU A 152 -9.94 9.09 -13.10
CA GLU A 152 -10.88 9.19 -11.97
C GLU A 152 -11.74 7.94 -11.78
N LYS A 153 -12.21 7.32 -12.85
CA LYS A 153 -13.02 6.08 -12.77
C LYS A 153 -12.27 4.92 -12.09
N VAL A 154 -10.94 4.86 -12.24
CA VAL A 154 -10.11 3.84 -11.59
C VAL A 154 -9.96 4.17 -10.10
N VAL A 155 -9.72 5.45 -9.77
CA VAL A 155 -9.60 5.92 -8.39
C VAL A 155 -10.90 5.70 -7.62
N ALA A 156 -12.05 6.01 -8.23
CA ALA A 156 -13.36 5.79 -7.63
C ALA A 156 -13.61 4.30 -7.34
N ALA A 157 -13.23 3.40 -8.26
CA ALA A 157 -13.32 1.96 -8.04
C ALA A 157 -12.41 1.48 -6.90
N MET A 158 -11.18 2.00 -6.84
CA MET A 158 -10.21 1.75 -5.77
C MET A 158 -10.72 2.20 -4.39
N ASP A 159 -11.37 3.38 -4.32
CA ASP A 159 -11.97 3.85 -3.08
C ASP A 159 -13.18 3.01 -2.67
N ALA A 160 -14.02 2.59 -3.63
CA ALA A 160 -15.14 1.68 -3.36
C ALA A 160 -14.66 0.34 -2.79
N ILE A 161 -13.56 -0.21 -3.31
CA ILE A 161 -12.91 -1.41 -2.78
C ILE A 161 -12.47 -1.20 -1.34
N TRP A 162 -11.81 -0.08 -1.03
CA TRP A 162 -11.41 0.19 0.35
C TRP A 162 -12.60 0.28 1.29
N ARG A 163 -13.69 0.96 0.89
CA ARG A 163 -14.92 1.04 1.70
C ARG A 163 -15.50 -0.35 1.99
N SER A 164 -15.58 -1.23 0.98
CA SER A 164 -16.15 -2.56 1.15
C SER A 164 -15.36 -3.45 2.09
N ILE A 165 -14.02 -3.40 2.05
CA ILE A 165 -13.15 -4.28 2.87
C ILE A 165 -12.81 -3.70 4.25
N SER A 166 -13.00 -2.40 4.46
CA SER A 166 -12.71 -1.74 5.74
C SER A 166 -13.88 -1.74 6.72
N GLY A 167 -15.04 -2.27 6.30
CA GLY A 167 -16.28 -2.20 7.09
C GLY A 167 -16.86 -0.79 7.20
N LYS A 168 -16.32 0.18 6.43
CA LYS A 168 -16.86 1.54 6.29
C LYS A 168 -17.90 1.55 5.17
N ALA A 169 -19.09 1.01 5.45
CA ALA A 169 -20.25 1.21 4.58
C ALA A 169 -20.79 2.64 4.78
N ASP A 170 -21.27 3.25 3.69
CA ASP A 170 -21.78 4.63 3.64
C ASP A 170 -22.92 4.91 4.62
#